data_AF-A0A4V4H9U5-F1
#
_entry.id   AF-A0A4V4H9U5-F1
#
_cell.length_a   1.000
_cell.length_b   1.000
_cell.length_c   1.000
_cell.angle_alpha   90.00
_cell.angle_beta   90.00
_cell.angle_gamma   90.00
#
_symmetry.space_group_name_H-M   'P 1'
#
loop_
_entity.id
_entity.type
_entity.pdbx_description
1 polymer ?
#
loop_
_entity_poly.entity_id
_entity_poly.type
_entity_poly.pdbx_seq_one_letter_code
_entity_poly.pdbx_strand_id
1 'polypeptide(L)'
;MKPAVIFLGLFLSALHHCAAQSCVNDTFSGDKLYDSCSSLPYLNASLHWNYHPSNGTVDVAYRALQTSDGWVAWAINPNGSGMIGANAFLAFPGSNGAVTVYTTQFSSYGVQPSDVKDENLTFAVYSRESEYSDGYYFTMF
;
A
#
# COMPACT_ATOMS: atom_id res chain seq x y z
N MET A 1 7.00 -46.26 6.13
CA MET A 1 6.61 -44.84 5.98
C MET A 1 6.24 -44.63 4.52
N LYS A 2 4.98 -44.33 4.21
CA LYS A 2 4.44 -44.41 2.84
C LYS A 2 4.90 -43.21 1.99
N PRO A 3 5.73 -43.41 0.94
CA PRO A 3 6.27 -42.32 0.13
C PRO A 3 5.18 -41.50 -0.58
N ALA A 4 3.99 -42.08 -0.80
CA ALA A 4 2.84 -41.39 -1.38
C ALA A 4 2.34 -40.19 -0.55
N VAL A 5 2.51 -40.20 0.78
CA VAL A 5 2.03 -39.11 1.64
C VAL A 5 2.93 -37.88 1.53
N ILE A 6 4.24 -38.08 1.32
CA ILE A 6 5.21 -36.99 1.16
C ILE A 6 5.03 -36.30 -0.20
N PHE A 7 4.78 -37.08 -1.26
CA PHE A 7 4.47 -36.53 -2.59
C PHE A 7 3.15 -35.75 -2.62
N LEU A 8 2.12 -36.19 -1.90
CA LEU A 8 0.85 -35.47 -1.82
C LEU A 8 1.02 -34.11 -1.11
N GLY A 9 1.83 -34.05 -0.03
CA GLY A 9 2.13 -32.80 0.67
C GLY A 9 2.90 -31.77 -0.16
N LEU A 10 3.83 -32.23 -1.02
CA LEU A 10 4.58 -31.37 -1.96
C LEU A 10 3.72 -30.84 -3.12
N PHE A 11 2.71 -31.59 -3.56
CA PHE A 11 1.75 -31.11 -4.56
C PHE A 11 0.78 -30.07 -3.99
N LEU A 12 0.37 -30.20 -2.72
CA LEU A 12 -0.50 -29.24 -2.04
C LEU A 12 0.22 -27.91 -1.72
N SER A 13 1.53 -27.92 -1.44
CA SER A 13 2.30 -26.69 -1.21
C SER A 13 2.58 -25.90 -2.49
N ALA A 14 2.74 -26.57 -3.64
CA ALA A 14 2.90 -25.91 -4.94
C ALA A 14 1.63 -25.17 -5.41
N LEU A 15 0.44 -25.56 -4.92
CA LEU A 15 -0.83 -24.89 -5.23
C LEU A 15 -1.06 -23.59 -4.43
N HIS A 16 -0.21 -23.29 -3.44
CA HIS A 16 -0.33 -22.06 -2.62
C HIS A 16 0.48 -20.87 -3.18
N HIS A 17 1.15 -21.03 -4.32
CA HIS A 17 1.80 -19.93 -5.04
C HIS A 17 0.96 -19.52 -6.25
N CYS A 18 -0.15 -18.86 -5.95
CA CYS A 18 -0.82 -17.85 -6.76
C CYS A 18 -2.17 -17.60 -6.09
N ALA A 19 -2.20 -16.72 -5.08
CA ALA A 19 -3.30 -15.77 -5.13
C ALA A 19 -3.11 -15.09 -6.50
N ALA A 20 -3.95 -15.45 -7.47
CA ALA A 20 -3.97 -14.76 -8.75
C ALA A 20 -3.89 -13.26 -8.41
N GLN A 21 -2.84 -12.57 -8.87
CA GLN A 21 -2.67 -11.15 -8.60
C GLN A 21 -3.83 -10.44 -9.30
N SER A 22 -4.97 -10.36 -8.62
CA SER A 22 -6.20 -9.81 -9.18
C SER A 22 -6.09 -8.31 -9.43
N CYS A 23 -5.01 -7.70 -8.92
CA CYS A 23 -4.63 -6.32 -9.09
C CYS A 23 -3.86 -6.02 -10.38
N VAL A 24 -3.40 -7.00 -11.18
CA VAL A 24 -2.54 -6.71 -12.37
C VAL A 24 -3.24 -5.80 -13.40
N ASN A 25 -4.57 -5.82 -13.42
CA ASN A 25 -5.37 -5.00 -14.33
C ASN A 25 -5.79 -3.65 -13.70
N ASP A 26 -5.34 -3.32 -12.50
CA ASP A 26 -5.60 -2.01 -11.92
C ASP A 26 -4.85 -0.95 -12.74
N THR A 27 -5.55 0.15 -13.01
CA THR A 27 -5.02 1.27 -13.77
C THR A 27 -4.78 2.46 -12.85
N PHE A 28 -3.76 3.24 -13.18
CA PHE A 28 -3.36 4.46 -12.48
C PHE A 28 -3.32 5.60 -13.50
N SER A 29 -3.59 6.83 -13.07
CA SER A 29 -3.47 7.96 -13.99
C SER A 29 -2.03 8.21 -14.43
N GLY A 30 -1.90 8.97 -15.52
CA GLY A 30 -0.60 9.29 -16.10
C GLY A 30 0.10 8.07 -16.71
N ASP A 31 -0.66 7.02 -17.07
CA ASP A 31 -0.16 5.78 -17.66
C ASP A 31 0.93 5.09 -16.82
N LYS A 32 0.87 5.25 -15.49
CA LYS A 32 1.79 4.60 -14.57
C LYS A 32 1.52 3.09 -14.53
N LEU A 33 2.58 2.31 -14.72
CA LEU A 33 2.54 0.85 -14.73
C LEU A 33 3.39 0.30 -13.58
N TYR A 34 2.90 -0.76 -12.95
CA TYR A 34 3.59 -1.47 -11.90
C TYR A 34 3.78 -2.95 -12.27
N ASP A 35 5.02 -3.43 -12.21
CA ASP A 35 5.42 -4.79 -12.58
C ASP A 35 4.94 -5.83 -11.56
N SER A 36 4.73 -5.39 -10.32
CA SER A 36 4.35 -6.26 -9.20
C SER A 36 3.20 -5.66 -8.41
N CYS A 37 2.29 -6.52 -7.96
CA CYS A 37 1.19 -6.11 -7.09
C CYS A 37 0.77 -7.21 -6.12
N SER A 38 0.00 -6.83 -5.10
CA SER A 38 -0.61 -7.72 -4.12
C SER A 38 -1.98 -7.17 -3.71
N SER A 39 -3.03 -7.98 -3.88
CA SER A 39 -4.36 -7.67 -3.37
C SER A 39 -4.40 -7.86 -1.85
N LEU A 40 -4.93 -6.88 -1.14
CA LEU A 40 -5.07 -6.91 0.31
C LEU A 40 -6.42 -7.53 0.70
N PRO A 41 -6.51 -8.22 1.85
CA PRO A 41 -7.71 -8.98 2.23
C PRO A 41 -8.92 -8.12 2.57
N TYR A 42 -8.75 -6.81 2.77
CA TYR A 42 -9.80 -5.88 3.20
C TYR A 42 -9.81 -4.61 2.35
N LEU A 43 -10.89 -3.84 2.50
CA LEU A 43 -11.07 -2.50 1.91
C LEU A 43 -11.03 -2.46 0.37
N ASN A 44 -11.10 -3.62 -0.29
CA ASN A 44 -10.88 -3.72 -1.74
C ASN A 44 -9.58 -3.00 -2.14
N ALA A 45 -8.52 -3.23 -1.36
CA ALA A 45 -7.27 -2.53 -1.48
C ALA A 45 -6.20 -3.39 -2.14
N SER A 46 -5.18 -2.74 -2.70
CA SER A 46 -4.04 -3.38 -3.34
C SER A 46 -2.78 -2.54 -3.19
N LEU A 47 -1.65 -3.21 -3.06
CA LEU A 47 -0.32 -2.61 -3.12
C LEU A 47 0.32 -2.95 -4.46
N HIS A 48 1.01 -1.99 -5.05
CA HIS A 48 1.69 -2.08 -6.34
C HIS A 48 3.09 -1.50 -6.21
N TRP A 49 4.09 -2.09 -6.86
CA TRP A 49 5.45 -1.59 -6.75
C TRP A 49 6.36 -1.90 -7.94
N ASN A 50 7.31 -1.00 -8.18
CA ASN A 50 8.46 -1.19 -9.06
C ASN A 50 9.73 -1.00 -8.24
N TYR A 51 10.53 -2.06 -8.12
CA TYR A 51 11.83 -1.96 -7.45
C TYR A 51 12.91 -1.60 -8.48
N HIS A 52 13.78 -0.65 -8.12
CA HIS A 52 14.89 -0.17 -8.94
C HIS A 52 16.22 -0.60 -8.32
N PRO A 53 16.80 -1.75 -8.71
CA PRO A 53 18.02 -2.25 -8.09
C PRO A 53 19.25 -1.34 -8.30
N SER A 54 19.25 -0.52 -9.34
CA SER A 54 20.36 0.35 -9.71
C SER A 54 20.66 1.44 -8.68
N ASN A 55 19.63 1.93 -7.99
CA ASN A 55 19.72 2.98 -6.98
C ASN A 55 19.07 2.58 -5.64
N GLY A 56 18.51 1.37 -5.55
CA GLY A 56 17.90 0.84 -4.34
C GLY A 56 16.58 1.51 -3.96
N THR A 57 15.90 2.17 -4.90
CA THR A 57 14.60 2.81 -4.65
C THR A 57 13.44 1.90 -5.03
N VAL A 58 12.25 2.23 -4.55
CA VAL A 58 11.01 1.55 -4.91
C VAL A 58 9.94 2.60 -5.13
N ASP A 59 9.26 2.51 -6.26
CA ASP A 59 8.01 3.24 -6.47
C ASP A 59 6.89 2.38 -5.90
N VAL A 60 6.04 2.93 -5.05
CA VAL A 60 4.93 2.16 -4.45
C VAL A 60 3.62 2.89 -4.67
N ALA A 61 2.57 2.16 -5.07
CA ALA A 61 1.20 2.66 -5.07
C ALA A 61 0.30 1.82 -4.16
N TYR A 62 -0.36 2.50 -3.23
CA TYR A 62 -1.52 1.95 -2.53
C TYR A 62 -2.79 2.41 -3.24
N ARG A 63 -3.73 1.48 -3.45
CA ARG A 63 -5.03 1.75 -4.04
C ARG A 63 -6.11 1.13 -3.15
N ALA A 64 -7.21 1.85 -2.91
CA ALA A 64 -8.38 1.30 -2.22
C ALA A 64 -9.68 1.97 -2.64
N LEU A 65 -10.77 1.19 -2.60
CA LEU A 65 -12.12 1.68 -2.87
C LEU A 65 -12.56 2.67 -1.79
N GLN A 66 -13.06 3.84 -2.20
CA GLN A 66 -13.53 4.91 -1.31
C GLN A 66 -14.56 5.83 -1.99
N THR A 67 -15.28 6.59 -1.16
CA THR A 67 -16.11 7.71 -1.62
C THR A 67 -15.26 8.96 -1.84
N SER A 68 -15.73 9.91 -2.65
CA SER A 68 -15.00 11.13 -3.01
C SER A 68 -14.72 12.08 -1.84
N ASP A 69 -15.45 11.92 -0.74
CA ASP A 69 -15.29 12.64 0.53
C ASP A 69 -14.59 11.80 1.61
N GLY A 70 -14.24 10.55 1.27
CA GLY A 70 -13.52 9.63 2.14
C GLY A 70 -12.03 9.92 2.19
N TRP A 71 -11.28 9.02 2.82
CA TRP A 71 -9.82 9.10 2.89
C TRP A 71 -9.24 7.70 3.00
N VAL A 72 -7.96 7.57 2.68
CA VAL A 72 -7.24 6.31 2.85
C VAL A 72 -5.97 6.52 3.65
N ALA A 73 -5.57 5.48 4.38
CA ALA A 73 -4.26 5.44 5.00
C ALA A 73 -3.67 4.04 4.95
N TRP A 74 -2.35 4.02 4.86
CA TRP A 74 -1.54 2.82 4.95
C TRP A 74 -0.19 3.17 5.55
N ALA A 75 0.56 2.16 5.99
CA ALA A 75 1.83 2.40 6.65
C ALA A 75 2.81 1.25 6.43
N ILE A 76 4.09 1.59 6.55
CA ILE A 76 5.19 0.63 6.62
C ILE A 76 5.65 0.58 8.07
N ASN A 77 5.98 -0.61 8.58
CA ASN A 77 6.51 -0.79 9.92
C ASN A 77 8.00 -1.18 9.84
N PRO A 78 8.96 -0.24 9.90
CA PRO A 78 10.37 -0.57 9.72
C PRO A 78 10.98 -1.29 10.93
N ASN A 79 10.46 -1.04 12.13
CA ASN A 79 11.08 -1.43 13.40
C ASN A 79 10.24 -2.42 14.23
N GLY A 80 9.11 -2.89 13.73
CA GLY A 80 8.20 -3.74 14.51
C GLY A 80 6.91 -4.08 13.79
N SER A 81 5.91 -4.53 14.56
CA SER A 81 4.56 -4.83 14.05
C SER A 81 3.52 -4.02 14.80
N GLY A 82 2.50 -3.55 14.08
CA GLY A 82 1.40 -2.79 14.66
C GLY A 82 1.48 -1.31 14.31
N MET A 83 0.60 -0.51 14.90
CA MET A 83 0.44 0.91 14.56
C MET A 83 1.54 1.80 15.16
N ILE A 84 2.01 1.49 16.37
CA ILE A 84 3.03 2.30 17.03
C ILE A 84 4.37 2.12 16.32
N GLY A 85 5.00 3.23 15.91
CA GLY A 85 6.22 3.25 15.12
C GLY A 85 5.99 3.05 13.61
N ALA A 86 4.73 2.90 13.18
CA ALA A 86 4.37 2.81 11.78
C ALA A 86 4.61 4.16 11.08
N ASN A 87 5.26 4.09 9.93
CA ASN A 87 5.52 5.21 9.05
C ASN A 87 4.37 5.28 8.05
N ALA A 88 3.44 6.19 8.32
CA ALA A 88 2.12 6.22 7.70
C ALA A 88 2.02 7.28 6.60
N PHE A 89 1.23 6.95 5.60
CA PHE A 89 0.78 7.82 4.52
C PHE A 89 -0.73 7.93 4.61
N LEU A 90 -1.24 9.15 4.61
CA LEU A 90 -2.67 9.43 4.70
C LEU A 90 -3.06 10.35 3.55
N ALA A 91 -4.00 9.92 2.73
CA ALA A 91 -4.48 10.68 1.58
C ALA A 91 -5.89 11.21 1.87
N PHE A 92 -6.04 12.54 1.88
CA PHE A 92 -7.30 13.24 2.17
C PHE A 92 -7.72 14.13 1.01
N PRO A 93 -9.02 14.29 0.74
CA PRO A 93 -9.52 15.32 -0.15
C PRO A 93 -9.30 16.70 0.48
N GLY A 94 -8.60 17.57 -0.25
CA GLY A 94 -8.50 18.99 0.05
C GLY A 94 -9.79 19.73 -0.29
N SER A 95 -9.90 20.98 0.18
CA SER A 95 -11.07 21.82 -0.05
C SER A 95 -11.33 22.15 -1.53
N ASN A 96 -10.30 22.02 -2.37
CA ASN A 96 -10.37 22.17 -3.83
C ASN A 96 -10.68 20.84 -4.57
N GLY A 97 -10.92 19.75 -3.84
CA GLY A 97 -11.16 18.42 -4.39
C GLY A 97 -9.89 17.65 -4.79
N ALA A 98 -8.71 18.27 -4.74
CA ALA A 98 -7.45 17.57 -4.97
C ALA A 98 -7.10 16.71 -3.75
N VAL A 99 -6.55 15.53 -3.98
CA VAL A 99 -6.10 14.66 -2.89
C VAL A 99 -4.68 15.07 -2.46
N THR A 100 -4.46 15.19 -1.16
CA THR A 100 -3.15 15.50 -0.56
C THR A 100 -2.68 14.34 0.30
N VAL A 101 -1.41 13.94 0.15
CA VAL A 101 -0.76 12.93 0.98
C VAL A 101 0.00 13.58 2.13
N TYR A 102 -0.33 13.19 3.34
CA TYR A 102 0.39 13.52 4.57
C TYR A 102 1.20 12.32 5.03
N THR A 103 2.40 12.58 5.54
CA THR A 103 3.23 11.55 6.18
C THR A 103 3.33 11.79 7.68
N THR A 104 3.28 10.72 8.48
CA THR A 104 3.42 10.82 9.94
C THR A 104 3.86 9.52 10.57
N GLN A 105 4.35 9.60 11.81
CA GLN A 105 4.71 8.44 12.62
C GLN A 105 3.81 8.38 13.86
N PHE A 106 3.05 7.30 13.98
CA PHE A 106 2.17 7.14 15.15
C PHE A 106 2.95 6.65 16.36
N SER A 107 2.85 7.38 17.47
CA SER A 107 3.47 7.01 18.76
C SER A 107 2.46 6.45 19.78
N SER A 108 1.18 6.48 19.45
CA SER A 108 0.06 6.07 20.30
C SER A 108 -1.10 5.52 19.47
N TYR A 109 -1.94 4.70 20.09
CA TYR A 109 -3.21 4.24 19.50
C TYR A 109 -4.32 5.30 19.60
N GLY A 110 -4.19 6.25 20.53
CA GLY A 110 -5.16 7.33 20.73
C GLY A 110 -4.90 8.52 19.80
N VAL A 111 -4.94 8.30 18.49
CA VAL A 111 -4.64 9.33 17.48
C VAL A 111 -5.77 10.34 17.38
N GLN A 112 -5.41 11.62 17.40
CA GLN A 112 -6.27 12.76 17.09
C GLN A 112 -5.88 13.36 15.75
N PRO A 113 -6.77 14.11 15.07
CA PRO A 113 -6.42 14.81 13.84
C PRO A 113 -5.19 15.72 13.96
N SER A 114 -4.95 16.32 15.13
CA SER A 114 -3.76 17.15 15.41
C SER A 114 -2.43 16.39 15.41
N ASP A 115 -2.47 15.06 15.46
CA ASP A 115 -1.27 14.22 15.45
C ASP A 115 -0.74 13.98 14.03
N VAL A 116 -1.53 14.25 12.99
CA VAL A 116 -1.10 14.19 11.59
C VAL A 116 -0.34 15.47 11.25
N LYS A 117 1.00 15.41 11.29
CA LYS A 117 1.87 16.61 11.26
C LYS A 117 2.56 16.94 9.95
N ASP A 118 2.33 16.17 8.89
CA ASP A 118 3.11 16.21 7.65
C ASP A 118 4.62 16.27 7.90
N GLU A 119 5.18 15.16 8.38
CA GLU A 119 6.58 15.07 8.81
C GLU A 119 7.36 14.03 8.01
N ASN A 120 8.69 14.12 8.08
CA ASN A 120 9.57 13.14 7.46
C ASN A 120 9.42 11.76 8.15
N LEU A 121 9.44 10.72 7.32
CA LEU A 121 9.49 9.33 7.76
C LEU A 121 10.94 8.93 8.09
N THR A 122 11.10 7.75 8.69
CA THR A 122 12.43 7.19 9.00
C THR A 122 13.19 6.70 7.76
N PHE A 123 12.51 6.62 6.62
CA PHE A 123 13.08 6.38 5.31
C PHE A 123 12.80 7.56 4.37
N ALA A 124 13.64 7.70 3.35
CA ALA A 124 13.49 8.77 2.37
C ALA A 124 12.24 8.56 1.50
N VAL A 125 11.47 9.63 1.33
CA VAL A 125 10.32 9.71 0.43
C VAL A 125 10.68 10.75 -0.63
N TYR A 126 10.89 10.32 -1.87
CA TYR A 126 11.40 11.19 -2.93
C TYR A 126 10.29 11.93 -3.67
N SER A 127 9.13 11.31 -3.79
CA SER A 127 7.95 11.88 -4.43
C SER A 127 6.72 11.55 -3.61
N ARG A 128 5.64 12.33 -3.79
CA ARG A 128 4.33 12.03 -3.22
C ARG A 128 3.30 12.45 -4.23
N GLU A 129 2.47 11.51 -4.66
CA GLU A 129 1.34 11.79 -5.53
C GLU A 129 0.10 11.07 -5.01
N SER A 130 -1.05 11.65 -5.31
CA SER A 130 -2.32 11.04 -4.98
C SER A 130 -3.42 11.54 -5.89
N GLU A 131 -4.43 10.72 -6.03
CA GLU A 131 -5.62 11.07 -6.78
C GLU A 131 -6.83 10.30 -6.28
N TYR A 132 -8.00 10.77 -6.69
CA TYR A 132 -9.24 10.04 -6.61
C TYR A 132 -9.82 9.89 -8.02
N SER A 133 -9.98 8.67 -8.48
CA SER A 133 -10.54 8.38 -9.80
C SER A 133 -11.34 7.07 -9.77
N ASP A 134 -12.49 7.05 -10.46
CA ASP A 134 -13.35 5.88 -10.61
C ASP A 134 -13.69 5.14 -9.31
N GLY A 135 -13.81 5.87 -8.20
CA GLY A 135 -14.12 5.29 -6.89
C GLY A 135 -12.91 4.85 -6.07
N TYR A 136 -11.68 5.12 -6.52
CA TYR A 136 -10.46 4.69 -5.84
C TYR A 136 -9.58 5.87 -5.47
N TYR A 137 -9.03 5.81 -4.25
CA TYR A 137 -7.92 6.66 -3.86
C TYR A 137 -6.61 5.95 -4.15
N PHE A 138 -5.63 6.74 -4.60
CA PHE A 138 -4.28 6.27 -4.87
C PHE A 138 -3.29 7.09 -4.07
N THR A 139 -2.26 6.42 -3.55
CA THR A 139 -1.14 7.07 -2.87
C THR A 139 0.14 6.50 -3.43
N MET A 140 0.97 7.36 -4.03
CA MET A 140 2.20 6.99 -4.72
C MET A 140 3.40 7.71 -4.08
N PHE A 141 4.54 7.03 -3.95
CA PHE A 141 5.79 7.67 -3.52
C PHE A 141 7.05 7.08 -4.14
#